data_AF-A0A2V8BJY7-F1
#
_entry.id   AF-A0A2V8BJY7-F1
#
_cell.length_a   1.000
_cell.length_b   1.000
_cell.length_c   1.000
_cell.angle_alpha   90.00
_cell.angle_beta   90.00
_cell.angle_gamma   90.00
#
_symmetry.space_group_name_H-M   'P 1'
#
loop_
_entity.id
_entity.type
_entity.pdbx_description
1 polymer ?
#
loop_
_entity_poly.entity_id
_entity_poly.type
_entity_poly.pdbx_seq_one_letter_code
_entity_poly.pdbx_strand_id
1 'polypeptide(L)'
;MAQSLQPSSRWIVAPWQDLVLFVGTPLLIIPAFLAAQTRWRVEELSLFVASFGAIGHHLPGMLRAYGDRALFQRFRWRFCLAPVFLAATCLLFALRDLNGIVLVVYF
;
A
#
# COMPACT_ATOMS: atom_id res chain seq x y z
N MET A 1 -25.77 20.75 -25.42
CA MET A 1 -25.43 20.24 -24.07
C MET A 1 -23.93 20.45 -23.88
N ALA A 2 -23.53 21.54 -23.23
CA ALA A 2 -22.14 21.96 -23.16
C ALA A 2 -21.36 21.07 -22.18
N GLN A 3 -20.35 20.36 -22.69
CA GLN A 3 -19.37 19.66 -21.85
C GLN A 3 -18.44 20.72 -21.25
N SER A 4 -18.57 20.97 -19.95
CA SER A 4 -17.61 21.81 -19.22
C SER A 4 -16.25 21.11 -19.22
N LEU A 5 -15.29 21.62 -19.99
CA LEU A 5 -13.89 21.23 -19.90
C LEU A 5 -13.42 21.57 -18.47
N GLN A 6 -13.30 20.57 -17.60
CA GLN A 6 -12.70 20.79 -16.29
C GLN A 6 -11.24 21.24 -16.51
N PRO A 7 -10.78 22.31 -15.84
CA PRO A 7 -9.38 22.71 -15.94
C PRO A 7 -8.50 21.55 -15.49
N SER A 8 -7.48 21.22 -16.28
CA SER A 8 -6.52 20.17 -15.96
C SER A 8 -5.68 20.59 -14.74
N SER A 9 -6.18 20.33 -13.54
CA SER A 9 -5.38 20.46 -12.33
C SER A 9 -4.22 19.47 -12.42
N ARG A 10 -2.99 19.97 -12.28
CA ARG A 10 -1.78 19.12 -12.14
C ARG A 10 -1.71 18.43 -10.78
N TRP A 11 -2.64 18.75 -9.89
CA TRP A 11 -2.71 18.30 -8.50
C TRP A 11 -3.91 17.37 -8.30
N ILE A 12 -3.69 16.29 -7.56
CA ILE A 12 -4.63 15.20 -7.28
C ILE A 12 -5.76 15.68 -6.37
N VAL A 13 -5.42 16.38 -5.27
CA VAL A 13 -6.43 16.92 -4.33
C VAL A 13 -6.36 18.44 -4.29
N ALA A 14 -5.21 18.99 -3.88
CA ALA A 14 -4.94 20.41 -3.89
C ALA A 14 -3.42 20.66 -3.82
N PRO A 15 -2.90 21.76 -4.40
CA PRO A 15 -1.46 22.02 -4.47
C PRO A 15 -0.72 21.89 -3.13
N TRP A 16 -1.30 22.45 -2.06
CA TRP A 16 -0.71 22.41 -0.72
C TRP A 16 -0.79 21.02 -0.08
N GLN A 17 -1.92 20.33 -0.21
CA GLN A 17 -2.11 18.99 0.36
C GLN A 17 -1.19 17.97 -0.31
N ASP A 18 -1.09 18.05 -1.63
CA ASP A 18 -0.19 17.24 -2.43
C ASP A 18 1.27 17.55 -2.09
N LEU A 19 1.65 18.83 -1.91
CA LEU A 19 3.00 19.22 -1.45
C LEU A 19 3.35 18.64 -0.08
N VAL A 20 2.42 18.69 0.88
CA VAL A 20 2.62 18.10 2.21
C VAL A 20 2.82 16.58 2.11
N LEU A 21 2.09 15.90 1.23
CA LEU A 21 2.31 14.47 1.00
C LEU A 21 3.65 14.21 0.30
N PHE A 22 3.97 14.93 -0.78
CA PHE A 22 5.19 14.71 -1.55
C PHE A 22 6.47 15.04 -0.77
N VAL A 23 6.47 16.12 0.02
CA VAL A 23 7.65 16.57 0.78
C VAL A 23 7.63 15.99 2.19
N GLY A 24 6.47 15.94 2.84
CA GLY A 24 6.34 15.43 4.20
C GLY A 24 6.66 13.94 4.30
N THR A 25 6.31 13.13 3.30
CA THR A 25 6.63 11.70 3.30
C THR A 25 8.13 11.42 3.36
N PRO A 26 9.00 11.92 2.46
CA PRO A 26 10.44 11.70 2.58
C PRO A 26 11.03 12.37 3.84
N LEU A 27 10.51 13.54 4.23
CA LEU A 27 10.94 14.22 5.45
C LEU A 27 10.65 13.41 6.73
N LEU A 28 9.61 12.55 6.72
CA LEU A 28 9.29 11.62 7.80
C LEU A 28 10.06 10.30 7.67
N ILE A 29 10.10 9.71 6.47
CA ILE A 29 10.67 8.39 6.24
C ILE A 29 12.18 8.39 6.47
N ILE A 30 12.91 9.41 6.00
CA ILE A 30 14.37 9.48 6.14
C ILE A 30 14.80 9.46 7.63
N PRO A 31 14.32 10.36 8.50
CA PRO A 31 14.71 10.33 9.91
C PRO A 31 14.20 9.09 10.63
N ALA A 32 13.00 8.58 10.29
CA ALA A 32 12.51 7.33 10.86
C ALA A 32 13.42 6.15 10.51
N PHE A 33 13.89 6.07 9.27
CA PHE A 33 14.83 5.06 8.80
C PHE A 33 16.21 5.20 9.47
N LEU A 34 16.73 6.42 9.58
CA LEU A 34 17.98 6.69 10.31
C LEU A 34 17.88 6.28 11.79
N ALA A 35 16.76 6.59 12.45
CA ALA A 35 16.52 6.17 13.82
C ALA A 35 16.39 4.65 13.94
N ALA A 36 15.71 3.99 13.00
CA ALA A 36 15.53 2.55 12.97
C ALA A 36 16.86 1.80 12.82
N GLN A 37 17.80 2.33 12.02
CA GLN A 37 19.15 1.75 11.86
C GLN A 37 19.95 1.68 13.17
N THR A 38 19.58 2.47 14.19
CA THR A 38 20.25 2.38 15.51
C THR A 38 19.82 1.16 16.33
N ARG A 39 18.70 0.51 15.97
CA ARG A 39 18.11 -0.59 16.74
C ARG A 39 17.95 -1.88 15.95
N TRP A 40 17.84 -1.80 14.63
CA TRP A 40 17.58 -2.95 13.76
C TRP A 40 18.70 -3.15 12.75
N ARG A 41 18.82 -4.40 12.29
CA ARG A 41 19.77 -4.76 11.26
C ARG A 41 19.33 -4.24 9.88
N VAL A 42 20.29 -4.00 9.01
CA VAL A 42 20.04 -3.50 7.64
C VAL A 42 19.18 -4.49 6.85
N GLU A 43 19.36 -5.79 7.05
CA GLU A 43 18.57 -6.81 6.35
C GLU A 43 17.08 -6.76 6.75
N GLU A 44 16.78 -6.63 8.04
CA GLU A 44 15.41 -6.51 8.56
C GLU A 44 14.73 -5.23 8.05
N LEU A 45 15.48 -4.13 8.05
CA LEU A 45 15.00 -2.85 7.57
C LEU A 45 14.76 -2.87 6.05
N SER A 46 15.59 -3.59 5.30
CA SER A 46 15.43 -3.79 3.86
C SER A 46 14.20 -4.62 3.54
N LEU A 47 13.95 -5.70 4.31
CA LEU A 47 12.72 -6.49 4.20
C LEU A 47 11.49 -5.65 4.50
N PHE A 48 11.55 -4.78 5.51
CA PHE A 48 10.46 -3.87 5.85
C PHE A 48 10.18 -2.88 4.71
N VAL A 49 11.21 -2.20 4.19
CA VAL A 49 11.05 -1.25 3.07
C VAL A 49 10.56 -1.95 1.80
N ALA A 50 11.09 -3.13 1.47
CA ALA A 50 10.64 -3.90 0.33
C ALA A 50 9.15 -4.31 0.46
N SER A 51 8.75 -4.80 1.64
CA SER A 51 7.37 -5.17 1.92
C SER A 51 6.42 -3.97 1.81
N PHE A 52 6.81 -2.84 2.40
CA PHE A 52 6.01 -1.62 2.34
C PHE A 52 5.95 -1.05 0.92
N GLY A 53 7.05 -1.10 0.18
CA GLY A 53 7.14 -0.66 -1.21
C GLY A 53 6.26 -1.50 -2.14
N ALA A 54 6.24 -2.82 -1.96
CA ALA A 54 5.36 -3.73 -2.70
C ALA A 54 3.88 -3.40 -2.45
N ILE A 55 3.47 -3.25 -1.18
CA ILE A 55 2.10 -2.84 -0.83
C ILE A 55 1.78 -1.45 -1.40
N GLY A 56 2.71 -0.50 -1.29
CA GLY A 56 2.58 0.87 -1.79
C GLY A 56 2.33 0.95 -3.30
N HIS A 57 2.96 0.08 -4.10
CA HIS A 57 2.75 0.04 -5.55
C HIS A 57 1.35 -0.47 -5.94
N HIS A 58 0.73 -1.31 -5.10
CA HIS A 58 -0.63 -1.80 -5.32
C HIS A 58 -1.72 -0.89 -4.72
N LEU A 59 -1.33 0.05 -3.85
CA LEU A 59 -2.22 0.97 -3.15
C LEU A 59 -3.18 1.74 -4.08
N PRO A 60 -2.75 2.29 -5.25
CA PRO A 60 -3.64 3.02 -6.15
C PRO A 60 -4.78 2.13 -6.69
N GLY A 61 -4.48 0.87 -6.98
CA GLY A 61 -5.47 -0.12 -7.41
C GLY A 61 -6.48 -0.43 -6.30
N MET A 62 -6.00 -0.56 -5.06
CA MET A 62 -6.87 -0.77 -3.89
C MET A 62 -7.77 0.44 -3.66
N LEU A 63 -7.23 1.66 -3.65
CA LEU A 63 -8.01 2.90 -3.52
C LEU A 63 -9.15 2.97 -4.55
N ARG A 64 -8.89 2.57 -5.80
CA ARG A 64 -9.92 2.52 -6.84
C ARG A 64 -10.95 1.41 -6.58
N ALA A 65 -10.50 0.22 -6.17
CA ALA A 65 -11.36 -0.93 -5.92
C ALA A 65 -12.35 -0.70 -4.76
N TYR A 66 -11.93 -0.02 -3.70
CA TYR A 66 -12.78 0.28 -2.54
C TYR A 66 -13.45 1.65 -2.60
N GLY A 67 -12.92 2.59 -3.39
CA GLY A 67 -13.49 3.94 -3.55
C GLY A 67 -14.67 4.00 -4.52
N ASP A 68 -14.66 3.18 -5.58
CA ASP A 68 -15.76 3.12 -6.54
C ASP A 68 -16.86 2.16 -6.05
N ARG A 69 -18.00 2.73 -5.64
CA ARG A 69 -19.16 1.95 -5.15
C ARG A 69 -19.71 0.98 -6.18
N ALA A 70 -19.72 1.32 -7.48
CA ALA A 70 -20.29 0.46 -8.51
C ALA A 70 -19.40 -0.76 -8.76
N LEU A 71 -18.08 -0.54 -8.83
CA LEU A 71 -17.09 -1.61 -8.95
C LEU A 71 -17.09 -2.51 -7.72
N PHE A 72 -17.13 -1.92 -6.53
CA PHE A 72 -17.17 -2.66 -5.27
C PHE A 72 -18.42 -3.52 -5.16
N GLN A 73 -19.62 -2.99 -5.44
CA GLN A 73 -20.86 -3.77 -5.37
C GLN A 73 -20.86 -4.96 -6.33
N ARG A 74 -20.27 -4.78 -7.53
CA ARG A 74 -20.16 -5.85 -8.54
C ARG A 74 -19.24 -6.99 -8.10
N PHE A 75 -18.14 -6.68 -7.42
CA PHE A 75 -17.11 -7.66 -7.03
C PHE A 75 -16.92 -7.81 -5.52
N ARG A 76 -17.93 -7.42 -4.73
CA ARG A 76 -17.89 -7.36 -3.25
C ARG A 76 -17.33 -8.60 -2.59
N TRP A 77 -17.73 -9.78 -3.07
CA TRP A 77 -17.25 -11.04 -2.48
C TRP A 77 -15.74 -11.24 -2.69
N ARG A 78 -15.21 -10.87 -3.85
CA ARG A 78 -13.77 -10.97 -4.12
C ARG A 78 -12.99 -9.96 -3.30
N PHE A 79 -13.48 -8.72 -3.19
CA PHE A 79 -12.82 -7.67 -2.43
C PHE A 79 -12.92 -7.86 -0.91
N CYS A 80 -13.92 -8.58 -0.39
CA CYS A 80 -13.99 -8.92 1.03
C CYS A 80 -13.25 -10.24 1.36
N LEU A 81 -13.46 -11.29 0.56
CA LEU A 81 -12.94 -12.62 0.89
C LEU A 81 -11.45 -12.76 0.60
N ALA A 82 -10.94 -12.20 -0.50
CA ALA A 82 -9.53 -12.38 -0.85
C ALA A 82 -8.56 -11.79 0.19
N PRO A 83 -8.76 -10.56 0.71
CA PRO A 83 -7.88 -10.03 1.77
C PRO A 83 -8.00 -10.81 3.08
N VAL A 84 -9.21 -11.24 3.45
CA VAL A 84 -9.43 -12.04 4.66
C VAL A 84 -8.76 -13.41 4.56
N PHE A 85 -8.90 -14.06 3.40
CA PHE A 85 -8.25 -15.33 3.12
C PHE A 85 -6.73 -15.19 3.15
N LEU A 86 -6.18 -14.16 2.48
CA LEU A 86 -4.76 -13.87 2.50
C LEU A 86 -4.24 -13.61 3.93
N ALA A 87 -4.96 -12.81 4.72
CA ALA A 87 -4.60 -12.54 6.11
C ALA A 87 -4.62 -13.81 6.96
N ALA A 88 -5.64 -14.65 6.79
CA ALA A 88 -5.73 -15.93 7.49
C ALA A 88 -4.59 -16.88 7.11
N THR A 89 -4.23 -16.97 5.82
CA THR A 89 -3.10 -17.79 5.36
C THR A 89 -1.77 -17.26 5.89
N CYS A 90 -1.54 -15.95 5.85
CA CYS A 90 -0.33 -15.35 6.40
C CYS A 90 -0.22 -15.58 7.91
N LEU A 91 -1.32 -15.41 8.66
CA LEU A 91 -1.36 -15.65 10.10
C LEU A 91 -1.09 -17.13 10.43
N LEU A 92 -1.71 -18.05 9.68
CA LEU A 92 -1.48 -19.48 9.87
C LEU A 92 0.00 -19.84 9.65
N PHE A 93 0.63 -19.28 8.61
CA PHE A 93 2.05 -19.51 8.32
C PHE A 93 2.95 -18.93 9.42
N ALA A 94 2.64 -17.71 9.89
CA ALA A 94 3.37 -17.07 10.96
C ALA A 94 3.28 -17.84 12.29
N LEU A 95 2.10 -18.40 12.63
CA LEU A 95 1.90 -19.17 13.86
C LEU A 95 2.51 -20.58 13.82
N ARG A 96 2.85 -21.09 12.64
CA ARG A 96 3.37 -22.45 12.44
C ARG A 96 4.87 -22.47 12.11
N ASP A 97 5.55 -21.33 12.22
CA ASP A 97 6.96 -21.15 11.83
C ASP A 97 7.26 -21.68 10.41
N LEU A 98 6.26 -21.62 9.52
CA LEU A 98 6.42 -22.00 8.12
C LEU A 98 7.13 -20.85 7.40
N ASN A 99 8.20 -21.15 6.66
CA ASN A 99 8.96 -20.16 5.88
C ASN A 99 8.08 -19.53 4.78
N GLY A 100 7.34 -18.47 5.14
CA GLY A 100 6.39 -17.77 4.26
C GLY A 100 7.04 -17.20 2.99
N ILE A 101 8.37 -17.00 3.00
CA ILE A 101 9.18 -16.63 1.84
C ILE A 101 9.01 -17.60 0.67
N VAL A 102 8.87 -18.92 0.93
CA VAL A 102 8.69 -19.89 -0.16
C VAL A 102 7.37 -19.66 -0.90
N LEU A 103 6.28 -19.31 -0.18
CA LEU A 103 4.98 -19.09 -0.82
C LEU A 103 4.96 -17.82 -1.68
N VAL A 104 5.63 -16.75 -1.24
CA VAL A 104 5.75 -15.47 -1.97
C VAL A 104 6.65 -15.60 -3.20
N VAL A 105 7.65 -16.49 -3.20
CA VAL A 105 8.49 -16.75 -4.39
C VAL A 105 7.72 -17.49 -5.50
N TYR A 106 6.64 -18.20 -5.16
CA TYR A 106 5.81 -18.95 -6.11
C TYR A 106 4.54 -18.20 -6.60
N PHE A 107 4.29 -16.97 -6.12
CA PHE A 107 3.18 -16.10 -6.54
C PHE A 107 3.68 -14.76 -7.08
#